data_AF-A0A2N2MPL8-F1
#
_entry.id   AF-A0A2N2MPL8-F1
#
_cell.length_a   1.000
_cell.length_b   1.000
_cell.length_c   1.000
_cell.angle_alpha   90.00
_cell.angle_beta   90.00
_cell.angle_gamma   90.00
#
_symmetry.space_group_name_H-M   'P 1'
#
loop_
_entity.id
_entity.type
_entity.pdbx_description
1 polymer ?
#
loop_
_entity_poly.entity_id
_entity_poly.type
_entity_poly.pdbx_seq_one_letter_code
_entity_poly.pdbx_strand_id
1 'polypeptide(L)'
;MPRTKSKHTDQLWQRIDSVVNLILENDRYLQTRRSDELSKIVANKFSVSRRTAERYIVEARNEIRRLGKIDKKKAFEKCMRRFELLFNRSLGIKNQSGDFILKPDHRLARDLNNDIAKINQLFIEESKSEVTVKNIDLSKFTEHGLERLKRGDSVEEVLMDPKAVKQE
;
A
#
# COMPACT_ATOMS: atom_id res chain seq x y z
N MET A 1 17.28 -24.83 -11.56
CA MET A 1 17.67 -24.39 -12.92
C MET A 1 16.67 -23.38 -13.45
N PRO A 2 16.98 -22.52 -14.44
CA PRO A 2 18.29 -22.10 -14.96
C PRO A 2 18.48 -20.58 -14.66
N ARG A 3 19.13 -19.66 -15.40
CA ARG A 3 20.01 -19.68 -16.59
C ARG A 3 20.99 -18.46 -16.54
N THR A 4 22.04 -18.52 -17.35
CA THR A 4 23.08 -17.50 -17.67
C THR A 4 22.68 -16.01 -17.66
N LYS A 5 23.47 -15.17 -16.97
CA LYS A 5 23.49 -13.69 -17.16
C LYS A 5 23.99 -13.35 -18.57
N SER A 6 23.12 -12.79 -19.40
CA SER A 6 23.47 -12.31 -20.75
C SER A 6 23.66 -10.80 -20.72
N LYS A 7 24.70 -10.28 -21.41
CA LYS A 7 24.96 -8.84 -21.54
C LYS A 7 23.76 -8.06 -22.10
N HIS A 8 22.93 -8.71 -22.92
CA HIS A 8 21.70 -8.11 -23.44
C HIS A 8 20.60 -7.95 -22.38
N THR A 9 20.59 -8.82 -21.36
CA THR A 9 19.70 -8.71 -20.21
C THR A 9 20.13 -7.55 -19.30
N ASP A 10 21.43 -7.36 -19.07
CA ASP A 10 21.93 -6.27 -18.24
C ASP A 10 21.64 -4.90 -18.87
N GLN A 11 21.83 -4.76 -20.19
CA GLN A 11 21.49 -3.53 -20.92
C GLN A 11 19.97 -3.26 -20.94
N LEU A 12 19.14 -4.31 -20.91
CA LEU A 12 17.69 -4.18 -20.79
C LEU A 12 17.30 -3.62 -19.42
N TRP A 13 17.86 -4.17 -18.33
CA TRP A 13 17.59 -3.69 -16.97
C TRP A 13 18.08 -2.25 -16.75
N GLN A 14 19.27 -1.88 -17.22
CA GLN A 14 19.75 -0.49 -17.16
C GLN A 14 18.79 0.51 -17.83
N ARG A 15 18.12 0.11 -18.93
CA ARG A 15 17.10 0.93 -19.60
C ARG A 15 15.82 1.01 -18.78
N ILE A 16 15.40 -0.09 -18.15
CA ILE A 16 14.24 -0.12 -17.24
C ILE A 16 14.50 0.77 -16.02
N ASP A 17 15.65 0.67 -15.36
CA ASP A 17 16.06 1.52 -14.23
C ASP A 17 16.07 3.01 -14.62
N SER A 18 16.56 3.32 -15.82
CA SER A 18 16.54 4.68 -16.38
C SER A 18 15.14 5.21 -16.69
N VAL A 19 14.14 4.33 -16.87
CA VAL A 19 12.72 4.68 -16.98
C VAL A 19 12.06 4.76 -15.60
N VAL A 20 12.46 3.92 -14.64
CA VAL A 20 12.05 4.01 -13.23
C VAL A 20 12.40 5.39 -12.69
N ASN A 21 13.65 5.83 -12.82
CA ASN A 21 14.10 7.15 -12.35
C ASN A 21 13.32 8.27 -13.04
N LEU A 22 13.10 8.21 -14.36
CA LEU A 22 12.32 9.19 -15.11
C LEU A 22 10.86 9.32 -14.60
N ILE A 23 10.25 8.22 -14.16
CA ILE A 23 8.90 8.21 -13.59
C ILE A 23 8.90 8.74 -12.15
N LEU A 24 9.90 8.39 -11.33
CA LEU A 24 10.02 8.83 -9.93
C LEU A 24 10.43 10.29 -9.78
N GLU A 25 11.21 10.84 -10.72
CA GLU A 25 11.53 12.27 -10.80
C GLU A 25 10.31 13.11 -11.26
N ASN A 26 9.29 12.48 -11.85
CA ASN A 26 8.13 13.15 -12.44
C ASN A 26 6.84 12.36 -12.19
N ASP A 27 6.28 12.47 -10.99
CA ASP A 27 5.05 11.79 -10.52
C ASP A 27 3.88 11.82 -11.51
N ARG A 28 3.80 12.85 -12.38
CA ARG A 28 2.82 12.95 -13.46
C ARG A 28 2.77 11.73 -14.38
N TYR A 29 3.88 10.98 -14.51
CA TYR A 29 4.00 9.80 -15.37
C TYR A 29 3.61 8.47 -14.70
N LEU A 30 3.38 8.46 -13.38
CA LEU A 30 2.69 7.35 -12.70
C LEU A 30 1.26 7.18 -13.23
N GLN A 31 0.62 8.27 -13.66
CA GLN A 31 -0.75 8.24 -14.18
C GLN A 31 -0.83 7.67 -15.60
N THR A 32 -1.73 6.70 -15.81
CA THR A 32 -1.95 6.05 -17.12
C THR A 32 -2.34 7.04 -18.22
N ARG A 33 -3.00 8.16 -17.87
CA ARG A 33 -3.40 9.23 -18.82
C ARG A 33 -2.21 9.88 -19.56
N ARG A 34 -1.00 9.79 -19.01
CA ARG A 34 0.24 10.33 -19.61
C ARG A 34 1.11 9.25 -20.27
N SER A 35 0.61 8.02 -20.44
CA SER A 35 1.40 6.91 -20.98
C SER A 35 1.86 7.13 -22.42
N ASP A 36 1.08 7.82 -23.25
CA ASP A 36 1.45 8.14 -24.65
C ASP A 36 2.57 9.18 -24.74
N GLU A 37 2.56 10.18 -23.84
CA GLU A 37 3.61 11.19 -23.71
C GLU A 37 4.92 10.52 -23.24
N LEU A 38 4.83 9.69 -22.19
CA LEU A 38 5.96 8.93 -21.67
C LEU A 38 6.54 7.96 -22.72
N SER A 39 5.69 7.28 -23.50
CA SER A 39 6.13 6.36 -24.55
C SER A 39 6.92 7.06 -25.65
N LYS A 40 6.55 8.29 -26.03
CA LYS A 40 7.33 9.12 -26.97
C LYS A 40 8.69 9.51 -26.38
N ILE A 41 8.72 9.96 -25.12
CA ILE A 41 9.97 10.35 -24.43
C ILE A 41 10.92 9.15 -24.32
N VAL A 42 10.43 7.99 -23.90
CA VAL A 42 11.23 6.76 -23.75
C VAL A 42 11.69 6.21 -25.11
N ALA A 43 10.83 6.23 -26.14
CA ALA A 43 11.22 5.84 -27.50
C ALA A 43 12.37 6.70 -28.04
N ASN A 44 12.27 8.03 -27.87
CA ASN A 44 13.30 8.97 -28.30
C ASN A 44 14.60 8.83 -27.45
N LYS A 45 14.50 8.69 -26.13
CA LYS A 45 15.65 8.62 -25.21
C LYS A 45 16.54 7.40 -25.44
N PHE A 46 15.98 6.29 -25.92
CA PHE A 46 16.73 5.04 -26.16
C PHE A 46 16.82 4.65 -27.64
N SER A 47 16.31 5.47 -28.56
CA SER A 47 16.21 5.17 -30.00
C SER A 47 15.56 3.81 -30.28
N VAL A 48 14.42 3.53 -29.63
CA VAL A 48 13.68 2.26 -29.75
C VAL A 48 12.28 2.46 -30.32
N SER A 49 11.70 1.38 -30.87
CA SER A 49 10.30 1.39 -31.30
C SER A 49 9.36 1.74 -30.14
N ARG A 50 8.23 2.39 -30.45
CA ARG A 50 7.18 2.70 -29.46
C ARG A 50 6.74 1.47 -28.66
N ARG A 51 6.58 0.31 -29.31
CA ARG A 51 6.23 -0.98 -28.68
C ARG A 51 7.30 -1.46 -27.69
N THR A 52 8.57 -1.17 -27.96
CA THR A 52 9.70 -1.47 -27.05
C THR A 52 9.70 -0.51 -25.87
N ALA A 53 9.46 0.78 -26.10
CA ALA A 53 9.35 1.79 -25.04
C ALA A 53 8.17 1.49 -24.10
N GLU A 54 7.02 1.09 -24.63
CA GLU A 54 5.85 0.66 -23.85
C GLU A 54 6.16 -0.55 -22.96
N ARG A 55 6.93 -1.54 -23.46
CA ARG A 55 7.43 -2.65 -22.63
C ARG A 55 8.32 -2.16 -21.48
N TYR A 56 9.28 -1.27 -21.75
CA TYR A 56 10.14 -0.71 -20.69
C TYR A 56 9.32 0.05 -19.62
N ILE A 57 8.28 0.77 -20.04
CA ILE A 57 7.36 1.49 -19.13
C ILE A 57 6.52 0.52 -18.29
N VAL A 58 6.06 -0.59 -18.85
CA VAL A 58 5.32 -1.62 -18.10
C VAL A 58 6.22 -2.26 -17.05
N GLU A 59 7.44 -2.67 -17.41
CA GLU A 59 8.38 -3.24 -16.45
C GLU A 59 8.80 -2.22 -15.38
N ALA A 60 9.10 -0.97 -15.76
CA ALA A 60 9.42 0.08 -14.80
C ALA A 60 8.26 0.36 -13.82
N ARG A 61 7.01 0.34 -14.28
CA ARG A 61 5.83 0.46 -13.40
C ARG A 61 5.66 -0.76 -12.48
N ASN A 62 5.97 -1.96 -12.95
CA ASN A 62 5.98 -3.16 -12.12
C ASN A 62 7.08 -3.11 -11.06
N GLU A 63 8.26 -2.60 -11.42
CA GLU A 63 9.38 -2.43 -10.50
C GLU A 63 9.14 -1.34 -9.46
N ILE A 64 8.57 -0.19 -9.85
CA ILE A 64 8.11 0.85 -8.90
C ILE A 64 7.08 0.27 -7.92
N ARG A 65 6.12 -0.55 -8.40
CA ARG A 65 5.18 -1.26 -7.52
C ARG A 65 5.87 -2.27 -6.62
N ARG A 66 6.92 -2.96 -7.10
CA ARG A 66 7.73 -3.90 -6.30
C ARG A 66 8.47 -3.16 -5.19
N LEU A 67 9.15 -2.07 -5.51
CA LEU A 67 9.83 -1.19 -4.54
C LEU A 67 8.85 -0.64 -3.50
N GLY A 68 7.70 -0.13 -3.93
CA GLY A 68 6.63 0.31 -3.03
C GLY A 68 6.00 -0.81 -2.19
N LYS A 69 6.12 -2.07 -2.62
CA LYS A 69 5.66 -3.26 -1.87
C LYS A 69 6.68 -3.81 -0.87
N ILE A 70 7.97 -3.50 -1.01
CA ILE A 70 9.02 -4.04 -0.12
C ILE A 70 8.96 -3.39 1.27
N ASP A 71 8.60 -2.11 1.36
CA ASP A 71 8.62 -1.34 2.60
C ASP A 71 7.24 -0.75 2.95
N LYS A 72 6.16 -1.46 2.57
CA LYS A 72 4.78 -1.01 2.82
C LYS A 72 4.53 -0.61 4.27
N LYS A 73 5.01 -1.41 5.23
CA LYS A 73 4.89 -1.13 6.67
C LYS A 73 5.51 0.22 7.04
N LYS A 74 6.74 0.52 6.59
CA LYS A 74 7.37 1.84 6.81
C LYS A 74 6.63 2.97 6.10
N ALA A 75 6.12 2.73 4.88
CA ALA A 75 5.33 3.70 4.14
C ALA A 75 4.00 4.01 4.84
N PHE A 76 3.34 2.99 5.40
CA PHE A 76 2.13 3.08 6.21
C PHE A 76 2.40 3.83 7.53
N GLU A 77 3.42 3.44 8.29
CA GLU A 77 3.85 4.14 9.52
C GLU A 77 4.13 5.63 9.26
N LYS A 78 4.83 5.95 8.16
CA LYS A 78 5.10 7.33 7.73
C LYS A 78 3.83 8.07 7.31
N CYS A 79 2.89 7.38 6.67
CA CYS A 79 1.58 7.94 6.29
C CYS A 79 0.77 8.29 7.55
N MET A 80 0.65 7.36 8.50
CA MET A 80 -0.07 7.55 9.76
C MET A 80 0.49 8.71 10.58
N ARG A 81 1.81 8.77 10.80
CA ARG A 81 2.45 9.91 11.50
C ARG A 81 2.17 11.26 10.82
N ARG A 82 2.11 11.29 9.48
CA ARG A 82 1.81 12.50 8.72
C ARG A 82 0.32 12.86 8.81
N PHE A 83 -0.56 11.86 8.84
CA PHE A 83 -2.00 12.05 9.05
C PHE A 83 -2.28 12.60 10.46
N GLU A 84 -1.71 12.01 11.51
CA GLU A 84 -1.80 12.51 12.89
C GLU A 84 -1.35 13.97 13.01
N LEU A 85 -0.22 14.33 12.40
CA LEU A 85 0.28 15.71 12.41
C LEU A 85 -0.69 16.69 11.72
N LEU A 86 -1.27 16.30 10.58
CA LEU A 86 -2.23 17.13 9.85
C LEU A 86 -3.59 17.20 10.57
N PHE A 87 -4.02 16.11 11.21
CA PHE A 87 -5.23 16.05 12.02
C PHE A 87 -5.13 16.98 13.23
N ASN A 88 -4.02 16.90 13.99
CA ASN A 88 -3.74 17.79 15.11
C ASN A 88 -3.69 19.26 14.69
N ARG A 89 -3.16 19.57 13.50
CA ARG A 89 -3.24 20.92 12.92
C ARG A 89 -4.67 21.33 12.56
N SER A 90 -5.47 20.42 12.01
CA SER A 90 -6.84 20.70 11.59
C SER A 90 -7.78 21.04 12.75
N LEU A 91 -7.53 20.49 13.95
CA LEU A 91 -8.29 20.76 15.17
C LEU A 91 -8.00 22.13 15.81
N GLY A 92 -6.87 22.76 15.47
CA GLY A 92 -6.36 23.95 16.14
C GLY A 92 -5.79 23.66 17.54
N ILE A 93 -5.13 24.66 18.13
CA ILE A 93 -4.51 24.56 19.46
C ILE A 93 -5.15 25.62 20.35
N LYS A 94 -5.60 25.23 21.54
CA LYS A 94 -6.16 26.15 22.56
C LYS A 94 -5.16 26.45 23.67
N ASN A 95 -5.26 27.63 24.26
CA ASN A 95 -4.59 27.98 25.52
C ASN A 95 -5.37 27.36 26.71
N GLN A 96 -4.82 27.51 27.92
CA GLN A 96 -5.47 27.07 29.16
C GLN A 96 -6.79 27.80 29.46
N SER A 97 -7.00 28.99 28.86
CA SER A 97 -8.22 29.80 28.98
C SER A 97 -9.33 29.40 27.99
N GLY A 98 -9.05 28.49 27.04
CA GLY A 98 -9.99 28.03 26.02
C GLY A 98 -9.92 28.75 24.66
N ASP A 99 -9.14 29.83 24.53
CA ASP A 99 -8.95 30.58 23.28
C ASP A 99 -8.02 29.84 22.32
N PHE A 100 -8.26 29.98 21.02
CA PHE A 100 -7.41 29.38 19.98
C PHE A 100 -6.11 30.17 19.76
N ILE A 101 -4.98 29.57 20.17
CA ILE A 101 -3.61 29.98 19.78
C ILE A 101 -3.42 29.72 18.28
N LEU A 102 -3.90 28.57 17.79
CA LEU A 102 -3.93 28.22 16.38
C LEU A 102 -5.38 27.93 15.99
N LYS A 103 -5.93 28.65 15.02
CA LYS A 103 -7.31 28.43 14.56
C LYS A 103 -7.44 27.06 13.86
N PRO A 104 -8.57 26.35 14.00
CA PRO A 104 -8.82 25.11 13.27
C PRO A 104 -8.83 25.34 11.76
N ASP A 105 -8.30 24.39 10.99
CA ASP A 105 -8.43 24.36 9.54
C ASP A 105 -9.50 23.33 9.13
N HIS A 106 -10.74 23.81 9.04
CA HIS A 106 -11.89 22.99 8.66
C HIS A 106 -11.82 22.48 7.21
N ARG A 107 -11.05 23.12 6.33
CA ARG A 107 -10.84 22.64 4.96
C ARG A 107 -9.89 21.44 4.97
N LEU A 108 -8.77 21.57 5.68
CA LEU A 108 -7.85 20.46 5.91
C LEU A 108 -8.54 19.29 6.61
N ALA A 109 -9.38 19.54 7.63
CA ALA A 109 -10.17 18.49 8.29
C ALA A 109 -11.08 17.72 7.32
N ARG A 110 -11.74 18.44 6.40
CA ARG A 110 -12.61 17.84 5.37
C ARG A 110 -11.80 17.01 4.36
N ASP A 111 -10.66 17.53 3.91
CA ASP A 111 -9.79 16.83 2.95
C ASP A 111 -9.18 15.56 3.59
N LEU A 112 -8.76 15.63 4.86
CA LEU A 112 -8.34 14.46 5.65
C LEU A 112 -9.46 13.41 5.76
N ASN A 113 -10.70 13.81 6.07
CA ASN A 113 -11.83 12.89 6.14
C ASN A 113 -12.11 12.16 4.81
N ASN A 114 -11.90 12.82 3.65
CA ASN A 114 -12.01 12.18 2.34
C ASN A 114 -10.89 11.15 2.11
N ASP A 115 -9.70 11.37 2.68
CA ASP A 115 -8.55 10.47 2.58
C ASP A 115 -8.55 9.34 3.62
N ILE A 116 -9.31 9.44 4.72
CA ILE A 116 -9.52 8.34 5.69
C ILE A 116 -9.93 7.04 5.00
N ALA A 117 -10.82 7.09 4.00
CA ALA A 117 -11.24 5.90 3.28
C ALA A 117 -10.07 5.17 2.58
N LYS A 118 -9.11 5.93 2.04
CA LYS A 118 -7.90 5.40 1.39
C LYS A 118 -6.91 4.86 2.42
N ILE A 119 -6.79 5.51 3.57
CA ILE A 119 -5.94 5.07 4.69
C ILE A 119 -6.49 3.78 5.30
N ASN A 120 -7.79 3.68 5.50
CA ASN A 120 -8.47 2.46 5.97
C ASN A 120 -8.29 1.32 4.96
N GLN A 121 -8.37 1.60 3.66
CA GLN A 121 -8.09 0.59 2.64
C GLN A 121 -6.62 0.12 2.68
N LEU A 122 -5.64 1.03 2.87
CA LEU A 122 -4.24 0.66 3.06
C LEU A 122 -4.01 -0.16 4.34
N PHE A 123 -4.71 0.15 5.43
CA PHE A 123 -4.66 -0.63 6.67
C PHE A 123 -5.23 -2.05 6.48
N ILE A 124 -6.34 -2.19 5.75
CA ILE A 124 -6.91 -3.49 5.35
C ILE A 124 -5.95 -4.23 4.37
N GLU A 125 -5.29 -3.47 3.49
CA GLU A 125 -4.12 -3.83 2.65
C GLU A 125 -3.03 -4.59 3.42
N GLU A 126 -2.60 -4.00 4.54
CA GLU A 126 -1.55 -4.50 5.42
C GLU A 126 -2.03 -5.63 6.33
N SER A 127 -3.18 -5.50 6.98
CA SER A 127 -3.68 -6.53 7.89
C SER A 127 -4.01 -7.84 7.16
N LYS A 128 -4.52 -7.78 5.92
CA LYS A 128 -4.68 -8.96 5.06
C LYS A 128 -3.37 -9.63 4.64
N SER A 129 -2.24 -8.95 4.78
CA SER A 129 -0.95 -9.51 4.33
C SER A 129 -0.37 -10.56 5.30
N GLU A 130 -0.87 -10.66 6.55
CA GLU A 130 -0.35 -11.67 7.49
C GLU A 130 -1.31 -12.24 8.57
N VAL A 131 -2.64 -12.04 8.49
CA VAL A 131 -3.60 -12.92 9.20
C VAL A 131 -3.69 -14.28 8.50
N THR A 132 -2.54 -14.97 8.45
CA THR A 132 -2.53 -16.40 8.23
C THR A 132 -3.01 -17.05 9.53
N VAL A 133 -4.04 -17.91 9.42
CA VAL A 133 -4.53 -18.79 10.50
C VAL A 133 -3.51 -19.90 10.80
N LYS A 134 -2.28 -19.51 11.13
CA LYS A 134 -1.15 -20.41 11.40
C LYS A 134 -0.86 -20.60 12.89
N ASN A 135 -1.39 -19.71 13.73
CA ASN A 135 -1.24 -19.75 15.20
C ASN A 135 -2.58 -19.96 15.94
N ILE A 136 -3.63 -20.41 15.26
CA ILE A 136 -4.85 -20.84 15.96
C ILE A 136 -4.61 -22.25 16.47
N ASP A 137 -4.45 -22.36 17.79
CA ASP A 137 -4.42 -23.63 18.48
C ASP A 137 -5.82 -24.26 18.48
N LEU A 138 -6.08 -25.07 17.45
CA LEU A 138 -7.35 -25.77 17.25
C LEU A 138 -7.69 -26.72 18.42
N SER A 139 -6.72 -27.08 19.27
CA SER A 139 -6.97 -27.91 20.45
C SER A 139 -7.85 -27.23 21.50
N LYS A 140 -7.94 -25.89 21.48
CA LYS A 140 -8.72 -25.07 22.43
C LYS A 140 -10.21 -24.95 22.09
N PHE A 141 -10.62 -25.36 20.90
CA PHE A 141 -12.01 -25.30 20.46
C PHE A 141 -12.77 -26.58 20.78
N THR A 142 -14.07 -26.46 21.03
CA THR A 142 -14.99 -27.60 21.12
C THR A 142 -15.37 -28.07 19.71
N GLU A 143 -15.99 -29.25 19.58
CA GLU A 143 -16.50 -29.73 18.28
C GLU A 143 -17.48 -28.72 17.64
N HIS A 144 -18.30 -28.06 18.48
CA HIS A 144 -19.18 -26.96 18.07
C HIS A 144 -18.41 -25.77 17.48
N GLY A 145 -17.32 -25.33 18.12
CA GLY A 145 -16.46 -24.27 17.59
C GLY A 145 -15.78 -24.65 16.27
N LEU A 146 -15.31 -25.88 16.15
CA LEU A 146 -14.70 -26.41 14.93
C LEU A 146 -15.70 -26.55 13.77
N GLU A 147 -16.96 -26.88 14.04
CA GLU A 147 -18.01 -26.85 13.02
C GLU A 147 -18.32 -25.45 12.51
N ARG A 148 -18.40 -24.45 13.40
CA ARG A 148 -18.63 -23.04 13.01
C ARG A 148 -17.51 -22.51 12.12
N LEU A 149 -16.25 -22.78 12.47
CA LEU A 149 -15.09 -22.46 11.62
C LEU A 149 -15.15 -23.16 10.24
N LYS A 150 -15.64 -24.41 10.16
CA LYS A 150 -15.85 -25.11 8.88
C LYS A 150 -16.99 -24.52 8.04
N ARG A 151 -17.99 -23.90 8.67
CA ARG A 151 -19.11 -23.22 7.98
C ARG A 151 -18.74 -21.83 7.45
N GLY A 152 -17.61 -21.28 7.89
CA GLY A 152 -17.06 -20.01 7.40
C GLY A 152 -17.23 -18.82 8.35
N ASP A 153 -17.70 -19.06 9.58
CA ASP A 153 -17.74 -18.04 10.65
C ASP A 153 -16.33 -17.49 10.92
N SER A 154 -16.23 -16.20 11.26
CA SER A 154 -14.94 -15.62 11.63
C SER A 154 -14.45 -16.15 12.99
N VAL A 155 -13.13 -16.20 13.16
CA VAL A 155 -12.49 -16.67 14.39
C VAL A 155 -12.93 -15.84 15.60
N GLU A 156 -13.12 -14.54 15.40
CA GLU A 156 -13.58 -13.61 16.43
C GLU A 156 -15.02 -13.92 16.89
N GLU A 157 -15.94 -14.23 15.96
CA GLU A 157 -17.31 -14.66 16.27
C GLU A 157 -17.40 -16.04 16.95
N VAL A 158 -16.41 -16.90 16.74
CA VAL A 158 -16.31 -18.21 17.39
C VAL A 158 -15.69 -18.07 18.79
N LEU A 159 -14.69 -17.20 18.98
CA LEU A 159 -14.09 -16.94 20.30
C LEU A 159 -15.03 -16.19 21.27
N MET A 160 -16.00 -15.42 20.75
CA MET A 160 -17.04 -14.76 21.54
C MET A 160 -18.13 -15.72 22.06
N ASP A 161 -18.18 -16.97 21.59
CA ASP A 161 -19.18 -17.97 21.98
C ASP A 161 -18.65 -18.87 23.11
N PRO A 162 -19.19 -18.79 24.34
CA PRO A 162 -18.70 -19.57 25.47
C PRO A 162 -18.95 -21.08 25.36
N LYS A 163 -19.65 -21.56 24.32
CA LYS A 163 -19.80 -22.98 23.99
C LYS A 163 -18.81 -23.47 22.93
N ALA A 164 -18.16 -22.56 22.21
CA ALA A 164 -17.22 -22.87 21.13
C ALA A 164 -15.77 -23.03 21.60
N VAL A 165 -15.44 -22.52 22.79
CA VAL A 165 -14.12 -22.59 23.42
C VAL A 165 -14.18 -23.55 24.61
N LYS A 166 -13.16 -24.37 24.82
CA LYS A 166 -13.03 -25.21 26.03
C LYS A 166 -12.74 -24.30 27.22
N GLN A 167 -13.53 -24.45 28.28
CA GLN A 167 -13.26 -23.82 29.56
C GLN A 167 -12.16 -24.65 30.26
N GLU A 168 -11.09 -23.99 30.70
CA GLU A 168 -10.06 -24.55 31.60
C GLU A 168 -10.56 -24.52 33.06
#